data_AF-A0A0D1L4D9-F1
#
_entry.id   AF-A0A0D1L4D9-F1
#
_cell.length_a   1.000
_cell.length_b   1.000
_cell.length_c   1.000
_cell.angle_alpha   90.00
_cell.angle_beta   90.00
_cell.angle_gamma   90.00
#
_symmetry.space_group_name_H-M   'P 1'
#
loop_
_entity.id
_entity.type
_entity.pdbx_description
1 polymer ?
#
loop_
_entity_poly.entity_id
_entity_poly.type
_entity_poly.pdbx_seq_one_letter_code
_entity_poly.pdbx_strand_id
1 'polypeptide(L)'
;MKTIIIALIAFIIGIIAIPIVLFAWIYIKDEKQQEHSILRNYPVIGRFRYSLEKIGPELRQYLYSNDNEEQPFSRKEYEQTVISGKYKSRMMGFGSVRDFDKPGYYIRNAMFPKQREEMHVNQTPKIETQIYKMDADNLFKRKEHAEHIKAYPYFLHPDDVQVIGERTCEKPFYVKGLVGQSAMSYGSLGERAITALSKGLHQAGGTWMNTGEGGLSEYHLKGGADIICQIRPGLFGVRKRNGEFSWEEFKRKSRIDQIKAFELKLAQGAKTRGGHVDGAKVSEEVADIRNVEPG
;
A
#
# COMPACT_ATOMS: atom_id res chain seq x y z
N MET A 1 -8.15 18.50 62.57
CA MET A 1 -7.10 17.66 61.94
C MET A 1 -7.65 16.45 61.20
N LYS A 2 -8.42 15.54 61.83
CA LYS A 2 -8.90 14.30 61.16
C LYS A 2 -9.68 14.54 59.86
N THR A 3 -10.59 15.53 59.83
CA THR A 3 -11.38 15.86 58.62
C THR A 3 -10.53 16.39 57.47
N ILE A 4 -9.48 17.16 57.77
CA ILE A 4 -8.55 17.71 56.77
C ILE A 4 -7.69 16.59 56.16
N ILE A 5 -7.24 15.64 56.99
CA ILE A 5 -6.47 14.46 56.54
C ILE A 5 -7.32 13.57 55.63
N ILE A 6 -8.59 13.32 55.99
CA ILE A 6 -9.52 12.53 55.16
C ILE A 6 -9.76 13.22 53.81
N ALA A 7 -9.95 14.55 53.80
CA ALA A 7 -10.14 15.32 52.56
C ALA A 7 -8.90 15.27 51.66
N LEU A 8 -7.69 15.37 52.24
CA LEU A 8 -6.42 15.24 51.50
C LEU A 8 -6.24 13.84 50.89
N ILE A 9 -6.54 12.79 51.66
CA ILE A 9 -6.46 11.40 51.17
C ILE A 9 -7.48 11.18 50.04
N ALA A 10 -8.73 11.64 50.20
CA ALA A 10 -9.74 11.56 49.16
C ALA A 10 -9.34 12.32 47.89
N PHE A 11 -8.69 13.49 48.04
CA PHE A 11 -8.17 14.26 46.92
C PHE A 11 -7.04 13.54 46.17
N ILE A 12 -6.07 12.96 46.89
CA ILE A 12 -4.98 12.17 46.30
C ILE A 12 -5.52 10.92 45.60
N ILE A 13 -6.47 10.22 46.23
CA ILE A 13 -7.15 9.07 45.62
C ILE A 13 -7.89 9.51 44.36
N GLY A 14 -8.58 10.65 44.37
CA GLY A 14 -9.24 11.21 43.20
C GLY A 14 -8.26 11.47 42.05
N ILE A 15 -7.10 12.09 42.34
CA ILE A 15 -6.06 12.38 41.35
C ILE A 15 -5.53 11.09 40.68
N ILE A 16 -5.46 9.98 41.41
CA ILE A 16 -4.93 8.72 40.88
C ILE A 16 -6.04 7.88 40.21
N ALA A 17 -7.19 7.76 40.86
CA ALA A 17 -8.28 6.89 40.41
C ALA A 17 -8.98 7.43 39.16
N ILE A 18 -9.18 8.76 39.06
CA ILE A 18 -9.89 9.36 37.92
C ILE A 18 -9.16 9.08 36.58
N PRO A 19 -7.84 9.33 36.45
CA PRO A 19 -7.10 8.98 35.24
C PRO A 19 -7.12 7.48 34.94
N ILE A 20 -7.01 6.61 35.95
CA ILE A 20 -7.05 5.15 35.76
C ILE A 20 -8.39 4.71 35.17
N VAL A 21 -9.50 5.19 35.74
CA VAL A 21 -10.85 4.89 35.23
C VAL A 21 -11.02 5.44 33.81
N LEU A 22 -10.54 6.65 33.55
CA LEU A 22 -10.60 7.26 32.23
C LEU A 22 -9.79 6.48 31.18
N PHE A 23 -8.55 6.07 31.50
CA PHE A 23 -7.73 5.25 30.61
C PHE A 23 -8.33 3.86 30.39
N ALA A 24 -8.88 3.22 31.43
CA ALA A 24 -9.58 1.95 31.29
C ALA A 24 -10.83 2.09 30.39
N TRP A 25 -11.60 3.17 30.54
CA TRP A 25 -12.73 3.45 29.67
C TRP A 25 -12.32 3.68 28.21
N ILE A 26 -11.25 4.46 27.98
CA ILE A 26 -10.68 4.67 26.64
C ILE A 26 -10.20 3.35 26.05
N TYR A 27 -9.50 2.53 26.83
CA TYR A 27 -8.98 1.23 26.40
C TYR A 27 -10.10 0.33 25.87
N ILE A 28 -11.17 0.15 26.67
CA ILE A 28 -12.31 -0.68 26.30
C ILE A 28 -13.02 -0.13 25.05
N LYS A 29 -13.11 1.20 24.93
CA LYS A 29 -13.72 1.85 23.77
C LYS A 29 -12.89 1.63 22.49
N ASP A 30 -11.57 1.77 22.58
CA ASP A 30 -10.64 1.65 21.46
C ASP A 30 -10.46 0.20 20.99
N GLU A 31 -10.54 -0.77 21.90
CA GLU A 31 -10.51 -2.20 21.59
C GLU A 31 -11.77 -2.64 20.82
N LYS A 32 -12.93 -2.03 21.12
CA LYS A 32 -14.21 -2.40 20.51
C LYS A 32 -14.51 -1.72 19.17
N GLN A 33 -13.84 -0.61 18.85
CA GLN A 33 -14.08 0.10 17.59
C GLN A 33 -13.50 -0.67 16.39
N GLN A 34 -14.12 -0.49 15.22
CA GLN A 34 -13.78 -1.21 13.99
C GLN A 34 -13.19 -0.33 12.88
N GLU A 35 -13.02 0.97 13.14
CA GLU A 35 -12.60 1.98 12.17
C GLU A 35 -11.07 2.09 12.04
N HIS A 36 -10.32 1.91 13.14
CA HIS A 36 -8.89 2.17 13.21
C HIS A 36 -8.09 0.99 13.78
N SER A 37 -7.38 0.27 12.91
CA SER A 37 -6.55 -0.88 13.30
C SER A 37 -5.49 -0.56 14.35
N ILE A 38 -4.87 0.63 14.30
CA ILE A 38 -3.83 1.04 15.27
C ILE A 38 -4.45 1.29 16.66
N LEU A 39 -5.59 1.98 16.74
CA LEU A 39 -6.27 2.21 18.02
C LEU A 39 -6.77 0.91 18.63
N ARG A 40 -7.20 -0.04 17.79
CA ARG A 40 -7.65 -1.37 18.24
C ARG A 40 -6.52 -2.22 18.79
N ASN A 41 -5.36 -2.23 18.11
CA ASN A 41 -4.22 -3.05 18.51
C ASN A 41 -3.38 -2.42 19.63
N TYR A 42 -3.35 -1.09 19.71
CA TYR A 42 -2.61 -0.33 20.72
C TYR A 42 -3.49 0.80 21.31
N PRO A 43 -4.52 0.46 22.11
CA PRO A 43 -5.38 1.45 22.77
C PRO A 43 -4.55 2.41 23.62
N VAL A 44 -5.03 3.66 23.79
CA VAL A 44 -4.34 4.74 24.55
C VAL A 44 -3.02 5.22 23.92
N ILE A 45 -2.04 4.34 23.70
CA ILE A 45 -0.76 4.66 23.05
C ILE A 45 -1.00 5.18 21.63
N GLY A 46 -1.89 4.53 20.87
CA GLY A 46 -2.27 4.99 19.53
C GLY A 46 -2.89 6.39 19.55
N ARG A 47 -3.70 6.72 20.56
CA ARG A 47 -4.25 8.08 20.72
C ARG A 47 -3.16 9.09 21.02
N PHE A 48 -2.24 8.76 21.93
CA PHE A 48 -1.09 9.63 22.24
C PHE A 48 -0.23 9.87 21.00
N ARG A 49 0.06 8.82 20.22
CA ARG A 49 0.74 8.93 18.91
C ARG A 49 0.03 9.93 18.01
N TYR A 50 -1.28 9.81 17.80
CA TYR A 50 -2.02 10.72 16.91
C TYR A 50 -2.08 12.15 17.44
N SER A 51 -2.19 12.35 18.76
CA SER A 51 -2.10 13.69 19.37
C SER A 51 -0.73 14.31 19.10
N LEU A 52 0.35 13.57 19.31
CA LEU A 52 1.70 14.02 18.97
C LEU A 52 1.89 14.22 17.47
N GLU A 53 1.27 13.41 16.63
CA GLU A 53 1.32 13.55 15.18
C GLU A 53 0.67 14.86 14.74
N LYS A 54 -0.45 15.24 15.38
CA LYS A 54 -1.22 16.47 15.11
C LYS A 54 -0.56 17.73 15.63
N ILE A 55 0.12 17.65 16.79
CA ILE A 55 0.95 18.72 17.37
C ILE A 55 2.36 18.75 16.73
N GLY A 56 2.68 17.71 15.96
CA GLY A 56 3.98 17.51 15.36
C GLY A 56 4.45 18.66 14.48
N PRO A 57 3.63 19.19 13.54
CA PRO A 57 4.03 20.33 12.70
C PRO A 57 4.47 21.55 13.52
N GLU A 58 3.75 21.87 14.59
CA GLU A 58 4.05 22.99 15.48
C GLU A 58 5.31 22.72 16.28
N LEU A 59 5.49 21.51 16.83
CA LEU A 59 6.71 21.15 17.56
C LEU A 59 7.95 21.17 16.67
N ARG A 60 7.82 20.80 15.40
CA ARG A 60 8.93 20.83 14.43
C ARG A 60 9.40 22.25 14.14
N GLN A 61 8.52 23.25 14.20
CA GLN A 61 8.94 24.66 14.09
C GLN A 61 9.95 25.08 15.19
N TYR A 62 9.93 24.41 16.35
CA TYR A 62 10.72 24.80 17.52
C TYR A 62 11.79 23.77 17.96
N LEU A 63 11.66 22.48 17.62
CA LEU A 63 12.48 21.41 18.19
C LEU A 63 13.26 20.53 17.19
N TYR A 64 12.86 20.42 15.92
CA TYR A 64 13.46 19.48 14.96
C TYR A 64 13.48 20.01 13.52
N SER A 65 14.55 19.75 12.77
CA SER A 65 14.67 20.13 11.36
C SER A 65 13.87 19.22 10.40
N ASN A 66 13.25 19.88 9.40
CA ASN A 66 12.74 19.47 8.07
C ASN A 66 11.88 18.19 7.87
N ASP A 67 10.66 18.39 7.35
CA ASP A 67 9.70 17.35 6.87
C ASP A 67 10.23 16.46 5.71
N ASN A 68 11.42 16.77 5.18
CA ASN A 68 11.99 16.17 3.96
C ASN A 68 13.18 15.22 4.21
N GLU A 69 13.58 15.00 5.47
CA GLU A 69 14.76 14.17 5.78
C GLU A 69 14.46 12.67 5.88
N GLU A 70 13.17 12.29 5.92
CA GLU A 70 12.75 10.88 5.93
C GLU A 70 13.06 10.19 4.59
N GLN A 71 13.61 8.98 4.65
CA GLN A 71 13.93 8.12 3.51
C GLN A 71 13.14 6.81 3.61
N PRO A 72 12.71 6.18 2.49
CA PRO A 72 13.00 6.52 1.09
C PRO A 72 12.03 7.54 0.46
N PHE A 73 10.95 7.89 1.16
CA PHE A 73 10.01 8.93 0.75
C PHE A 73 9.87 9.92 1.90
N SER A 74 9.75 11.21 1.57
CA SER A 74 9.47 12.24 2.56
C SER A 74 8.08 12.05 3.17
N ARG A 75 7.90 12.57 4.38
CA ARG A 75 6.59 12.55 5.06
C ARG A 75 5.50 13.20 4.22
N LYS A 76 5.83 14.28 3.52
CA LYS A 76 4.91 15.01 2.65
C LYS A 76 4.46 14.16 1.45
N GLU A 77 5.38 13.43 0.82
CA GLU A 77 5.04 12.49 -0.27
C GLU A 77 4.13 11.36 0.21
N TYR A 78 4.42 10.82 1.39
CA TYR A 78 3.59 9.81 2.04
C TYR A 78 2.18 10.36 2.33
N GLU A 79 2.08 11.52 2.98
CA GLU A 79 0.80 12.14 3.33
C GLU A 79 -0.02 12.49 2.09
N GLN A 80 0.60 13.04 1.05
CA GLN A 80 -0.07 13.34 -0.21
C GLN A 80 -0.64 12.08 -0.86
N THR A 81 0.12 10.98 -0.84
CA THR A 81 -0.33 9.69 -1.37
C THR A 81 -1.52 9.15 -0.58
N VAL A 82 -1.44 9.19 0.76
CA VAL A 82 -2.50 8.71 1.65
C VAL A 82 -3.77 9.56 1.51
N ILE A 83 -3.66 10.90 1.50
CA ILE A 83 -4.82 11.79 1.37
C ILE A 83 -5.47 11.64 -0.01
N SER A 84 -4.66 11.54 -1.07
CA SER A 84 -5.16 11.33 -2.43
C SER A 84 -5.90 10.01 -2.57
N GLY A 85 -5.36 8.93 -1.98
CA GLY A 85 -6.00 7.61 -2.01
C GLY A 85 -7.26 7.53 -1.15
N LYS A 86 -7.22 8.12 0.05
CA LYS A 86 -8.27 7.96 1.06
C LYS A 86 -9.46 8.90 0.85
N TYR A 87 -9.20 10.16 0.49
CA TYR A 87 -10.23 11.20 0.41
C TYR A 87 -10.47 11.70 -1.02
N LYS A 88 -9.74 11.16 -2.03
CA LYS A 88 -9.76 11.65 -3.42
C LYS A 88 -9.49 13.17 -3.53
N SER A 89 -8.75 13.71 -2.56
CA SER A 89 -8.34 15.11 -2.53
C SER A 89 -6.85 15.21 -2.78
N ARG A 90 -6.45 16.12 -3.68
CA ARG A 90 -5.05 16.47 -3.92
C ARG A 90 -4.72 17.87 -3.40
N MET A 91 -5.65 18.47 -2.64
CA MET A 91 -5.46 19.80 -2.06
C MET A 91 -4.65 19.67 -0.78
N MET A 92 -3.34 19.88 -0.89
CA MET A 92 -2.43 20.05 0.22
C MET A 92 -1.69 21.38 0.03
N GLY A 93 -1.53 22.16 1.10
CA GLY A 93 -0.76 23.40 1.06
C GLY A 93 0.67 23.12 0.58
N PHE A 94 1.10 23.77 -0.49
CA PHE A 94 2.44 23.63 -1.03
C PHE A 94 3.22 24.92 -0.83
N GLY A 95 4.22 24.89 0.06
CA GLY A 95 5.35 25.82 0.05
C GLY A 95 6.58 25.16 -0.59
N SER A 96 7.48 25.97 -1.14
CA SER A 96 8.77 25.50 -1.68
C SER A 96 9.73 25.15 -0.54
N VAL A 97 9.59 23.94 0.01
CA VAL A 97 10.48 23.39 1.06
C VAL A 97 11.65 22.59 0.45
N ARG A 98 11.76 22.57 -0.88
CA ARG A 98 12.80 21.83 -1.61
C ARG A 98 14.07 22.65 -1.71
N ASP A 99 15.20 21.99 -1.51
CA ASP A 99 16.53 22.51 -1.80
C ASP A 99 16.76 22.48 -3.33
N PHE A 100 16.81 23.65 -3.96
CA PHE A 100 16.98 23.81 -5.41
C PHE A 100 18.42 23.68 -5.88
N ASP A 101 19.38 23.64 -4.94
CA ASP A 101 20.81 23.56 -5.26
C ASP A 101 21.29 22.11 -5.42
N LYS A 102 20.45 21.13 -5.07
CA LYS A 102 20.78 19.70 -5.21
C LYS A 102 20.52 19.17 -6.63
N PRO A 103 21.47 18.41 -7.21
CA PRO A 103 21.28 17.79 -8.52
C PRO A 103 20.19 16.70 -8.49
N GLY A 104 19.36 16.66 -9.53
CA GLY A 104 18.32 15.64 -9.70
C GLY A 104 17.30 15.98 -10.79
N TYR A 105 16.45 15.02 -11.15
CA TYR A 105 15.29 15.30 -12.00
C TYR A 105 14.22 16.03 -11.17
N TYR A 106 13.61 17.07 -11.73
CA TYR A 106 12.43 17.68 -11.14
C TYR A 106 11.31 17.79 -12.17
N ILE A 107 10.11 17.43 -11.74
CA ILE A 107 8.89 17.72 -12.47
C ILE A 107 8.67 19.23 -12.31
N ARG A 108 9.06 20.01 -13.32
CA ARG A 108 8.67 21.41 -13.40
C ARG A 108 7.19 21.42 -13.72
N ASN A 109 6.37 22.01 -12.84
CA ASN A 109 4.99 22.30 -13.20
C ASN A 109 4.99 23.12 -14.49
N ALA A 110 4.17 22.73 -15.46
CA ALA A 110 3.92 23.58 -16.61
C ALA A 110 3.45 24.95 -16.11
N MET A 111 3.91 26.03 -16.76
CA MET A 111 3.55 27.42 -16.38
C MET A 111 2.04 27.60 -16.28
N PHE A 112 1.29 26.82 -17.07
CA PHE A 112 -0.15 26.68 -16.96
C PHE A 112 -0.48 25.20 -16.73
N PRO A 113 -1.25 24.85 -15.68
CA PRO A 113 -1.70 23.50 -15.49
C PRO A 113 -2.61 23.12 -16.66
N LYS A 114 -2.39 21.92 -17.21
CA LYS A 114 -3.25 21.37 -18.25
C LYS A 114 -4.66 21.21 -17.71
N GLN A 115 -5.66 21.73 -18.41
CA GLN A 115 -7.05 21.62 -17.98
C GLN A 115 -7.53 20.17 -18.07
N ARG A 116 -8.64 19.83 -17.40
CA ARG A 116 -9.16 18.45 -17.42
C ARG A 116 -9.59 18.02 -18.82
N GLU A 117 -10.12 18.97 -19.57
CA GLU A 117 -10.63 18.84 -20.93
C GLU A 117 -9.49 18.66 -21.94
N GLU A 118 -8.31 19.19 -21.62
CA GLU A 118 -7.12 19.07 -22.46
C GLU A 118 -6.38 17.74 -22.21
N MET A 119 -6.56 17.12 -21.03
CA MET A 119 -5.87 15.88 -20.67
C MET A 119 -6.24 14.75 -21.62
N HIS A 120 -5.22 14.15 -22.23
CA HIS A 120 -5.37 13.01 -23.13
C HIS A 120 -5.43 11.72 -22.31
N VAL A 121 -6.58 11.50 -21.67
CA VAL A 121 -6.80 10.35 -20.77
C VAL A 121 -8.13 9.69 -21.08
N ASN A 122 -8.17 8.36 -20.95
CA ASN A 122 -9.42 7.63 -21.04
C ASN A 122 -10.06 7.51 -19.65
N GLN A 123 -11.27 8.07 -19.51
CA GLN A 123 -12.03 8.09 -18.26
C GLN A 123 -13.22 7.12 -18.28
N THR A 124 -13.23 6.17 -19.22
CA THR A 124 -14.31 5.20 -19.40
C THR A 124 -13.78 3.76 -19.37
N PRO A 125 -14.51 2.81 -18.76
CA PRO A 125 -15.71 3.03 -17.93
C PRO A 125 -15.37 3.69 -16.58
N LYS A 126 -16.38 4.27 -15.91
CA LYS A 126 -16.21 4.73 -14.53
C LYS A 126 -15.93 3.53 -13.61
N ILE A 127 -15.05 3.73 -12.64
CA ILE A 127 -14.74 2.70 -11.63
C ILE A 127 -15.59 2.91 -10.39
N GLU A 128 -16.13 1.83 -9.85
CA GLU A 128 -16.79 1.84 -8.55
C GLU A 128 -15.72 1.70 -7.46
N THR A 129 -15.66 2.68 -6.57
CA THR A 129 -14.65 2.72 -5.51
C THR A 129 -15.25 3.29 -4.24
N GLN A 130 -14.51 3.19 -3.14
CA GLN A 130 -14.88 3.75 -1.85
C GLN A 130 -13.90 4.87 -1.51
N ILE A 131 -14.44 5.98 -1.02
CA ILE A 131 -13.66 7.05 -0.40
C ILE A 131 -14.08 7.18 1.05
N TYR A 132 -13.21 7.70 1.88
CA TYR A 132 -13.58 8.12 3.22
C TYR A 132 -14.03 9.57 3.16
N LYS A 133 -15.12 9.90 3.84
CA LYS A 133 -15.50 11.29 4.13
C LYS A 133 -15.26 11.57 5.61
N MET A 134 -14.70 12.75 5.89
CA MET A 134 -14.41 13.19 7.24
C MET A 134 -15.68 13.78 7.85
N ASP A 135 -16.18 13.17 8.92
CA ASP A 135 -17.34 13.67 9.68
C ASP A 135 -16.90 14.68 10.75
N ALA A 136 -15.74 14.45 11.36
CA ALA A 136 -15.16 15.33 12.36
C ALA A 136 -13.65 15.15 12.41
N ASP A 137 -12.91 16.25 12.41
CA ASP A 137 -11.46 16.26 12.64
C ASP A 137 -11.08 17.39 13.61
N ASN A 138 -10.98 17.06 14.89
CA ASN A 138 -10.51 17.97 15.94
C ASN A 138 -9.42 17.30 16.79
N LEU A 139 -8.88 17.99 17.80
CA LEU A 139 -7.77 17.48 18.62
C LEU A 139 -8.09 16.17 19.35
N PHE A 140 -9.37 15.89 19.61
CA PHE A 140 -9.81 14.77 20.45
C PHE A 140 -10.63 13.72 19.71
N LYS A 141 -11.11 14.05 18.51
CA LYS A 141 -12.03 13.23 17.72
C LYS A 141 -11.69 13.36 16.25
N ARG A 142 -11.28 12.23 15.67
CA ARG A 142 -11.25 12.00 14.23
C ARG A 142 -12.30 10.93 13.93
N LYS A 143 -13.29 11.26 13.11
CA LYS A 143 -14.35 10.33 12.69
C LYS A 143 -14.53 10.44 11.19
N GLU A 144 -14.57 9.30 10.53
CA GLU A 144 -14.76 9.17 9.10
C GLU A 144 -15.67 7.98 8.80
N HIS A 145 -16.39 8.05 7.68
CA HIS A 145 -17.16 6.93 7.16
C HIS A 145 -16.79 6.67 5.70
N ALA A 146 -16.90 5.42 5.27
CA ALA A 146 -16.71 5.03 3.89
C ALA A 146 -17.98 5.33 3.07
N GLU A 147 -17.80 5.94 1.90
CA GLU A 147 -18.86 6.22 0.93
C GLU A 147 -18.48 5.63 -0.42
N HIS A 148 -19.44 4.93 -1.04
CA HIS A 148 -19.29 4.42 -2.39
C HIS A 148 -19.49 5.53 -3.41
N ILE A 149 -18.55 5.66 -4.34
CA ILE A 149 -18.60 6.64 -5.42
C ILE A 149 -18.26 5.98 -6.77
N LYS A 150 -18.71 6.61 -7.85
CA LYS A 150 -18.23 6.34 -9.20
C LYS A 150 -17.15 7.36 -9.55
N ALA A 151 -15.90 6.90 -9.66
CA ALA A 151 -14.77 7.74 -10.00
C ALA A 151 -14.41 7.62 -11.48
N TYR A 152 -13.94 8.73 -12.06
CA TYR A 152 -13.33 8.76 -13.37
C TYR A 152 -11.89 8.24 -13.23
N PRO A 153 -11.52 7.13 -13.90
CA PRO A 153 -10.13 6.68 -13.92
C PRO A 153 -9.27 7.63 -14.76
N TYR A 154 -7.96 7.51 -14.59
CA TYR A 154 -6.95 8.21 -15.39
C TYR A 154 -6.16 7.18 -16.21
N PHE A 155 -6.85 6.45 -17.07
CA PHE A 155 -6.18 5.52 -17.98
C PHE A 155 -5.52 6.29 -19.12
N LEU A 156 -4.45 5.71 -19.67
CA LEU A 156 -3.85 6.17 -20.91
C LEU A 156 -4.89 6.15 -22.03
N HIS A 157 -4.85 7.18 -22.88
CA HIS A 157 -5.66 7.19 -24.10
C HIS A 157 -5.27 6.00 -24.98
N PRO A 158 -6.19 5.37 -25.74
CA PRO A 158 -5.85 4.24 -26.61
C PRO A 158 -4.62 4.45 -27.51
N ASP A 159 -4.38 5.67 -27.97
CA ASP A 159 -3.22 6.02 -28.81
C ASP A 159 -1.89 6.07 -28.03
N ASP A 160 -1.94 6.21 -26.70
CA ASP A 160 -0.77 6.27 -25.82
C ASP A 160 -0.47 4.92 -25.13
N VAL A 161 -1.39 3.96 -25.22
CA VAL A 161 -1.27 2.65 -24.57
C VAL A 161 -0.10 1.86 -25.16
N GLN A 162 0.80 1.41 -24.29
CA GLN A 162 1.86 0.49 -24.69
C GLN A 162 1.29 -0.93 -24.80
N VAL A 163 1.49 -1.57 -25.95
CA VAL A 163 1.00 -2.93 -26.23
C VAL A 163 2.16 -3.91 -26.22
N ILE A 164 2.21 -4.76 -25.20
CA ILE A 164 3.24 -5.80 -25.09
C ILE A 164 2.76 -7.05 -25.83
N GLY A 165 3.57 -7.52 -26.77
CA GLY A 165 3.29 -8.74 -27.52
C GLY A 165 2.29 -8.58 -28.68
N GLU A 166 2.06 -7.36 -29.17
CA GLU A 166 1.09 -7.06 -30.26
C GLU A 166 1.22 -7.99 -31.48
N ARG A 167 2.46 -8.30 -31.88
CA ARG A 167 2.75 -9.12 -33.07
C ARG A 167 3.10 -10.57 -32.77
N THR A 168 3.22 -10.93 -31.49
CA THR A 168 3.80 -12.22 -31.05
C THR A 168 2.88 -13.04 -30.17
N CYS A 169 1.84 -12.43 -29.59
CA CYS A 169 0.96 -13.07 -28.62
C CYS A 169 -0.49 -13.06 -29.13
N GLU A 170 -1.21 -14.18 -28.93
CA GLU A 170 -2.64 -14.27 -29.26
C GLU A 170 -3.49 -13.25 -28.48
N LYS A 171 -3.08 -12.95 -27.24
CA LYS A 171 -3.71 -11.97 -26.36
C LYS A 171 -2.66 -10.94 -25.92
N PRO A 172 -2.43 -9.87 -26.69
CA PRO A 172 -1.48 -8.82 -26.32
C PRO A 172 -1.90 -8.12 -25.02
N PHE A 173 -0.91 -7.63 -24.26
CA PHE A 173 -1.16 -6.89 -23.03
C PHE A 173 -1.18 -5.39 -23.30
N TYR A 174 -2.36 -4.79 -23.11
CA TYR A 174 -2.61 -3.36 -23.25
C TYR A 174 -2.41 -2.68 -21.89
N VAL A 175 -1.27 -2.01 -21.71
CA VAL A 175 -0.93 -1.34 -20.45
C VAL A 175 -1.71 -0.02 -20.35
N LYS A 176 -2.88 -0.06 -19.71
CA LYS A 176 -3.80 1.09 -19.62
C LYS A 176 -3.46 2.09 -18.52
N GLY A 177 -2.71 1.69 -17.50
CA GLY A 177 -2.32 2.52 -16.37
C GLY A 177 -0.81 2.72 -16.30
N LEU A 178 -0.37 3.75 -15.58
CA LEU A 178 1.05 4.07 -15.40
C LEU A 178 1.65 3.47 -14.12
N VAL A 179 0.79 3.02 -13.21
CA VAL A 179 1.19 2.53 -11.89
C VAL A 179 0.77 1.07 -11.78
N GLY A 180 1.69 0.25 -11.29
CA GLY A 180 1.46 -1.16 -10.98
C GLY A 180 2.21 -1.58 -9.73
N GLN A 181 1.84 -2.73 -9.17
CA GLN A 181 2.55 -3.29 -8.03
C GLN A 181 3.81 -4.03 -8.50
N SER A 182 4.95 -3.61 -7.98
CA SER A 182 6.26 -4.23 -8.27
C SER A 182 6.36 -5.63 -7.67
N ALA A 183 7.16 -6.50 -8.29
CA ALA A 183 7.43 -7.86 -7.88
C ALA A 183 7.61 -8.06 -6.35
N MET A 184 6.69 -8.79 -5.70
CA MET A 184 6.82 -9.21 -4.31
C MET A 184 6.35 -10.65 -4.13
N SER A 185 7.24 -11.53 -3.66
CA SER A 185 6.98 -12.97 -3.61
C SER A 185 6.01 -13.40 -2.52
N TYR A 186 5.16 -14.38 -2.85
CA TYR A 186 4.49 -15.21 -1.85
C TYR A 186 5.53 -15.99 -1.01
N GLY A 187 5.40 -15.90 0.31
CA GLY A 187 6.41 -16.31 1.29
C GLY A 187 7.21 -15.14 1.89
N SER A 188 7.28 -14.00 1.19
CA SER A 188 7.72 -12.72 1.79
C SER A 188 6.53 -11.91 2.28
N LEU A 189 5.44 -11.90 1.50
CA LEU A 189 4.12 -11.43 1.93
C LEU A 189 3.21 -12.61 2.26
N GLY A 190 2.36 -12.43 3.26
CA GLY A 190 1.33 -13.42 3.63
C GLY A 190 0.11 -13.39 2.71
N GLU A 191 -0.70 -14.44 2.78
CA GLU A 191 -1.92 -14.66 1.99
C GLU A 191 -2.88 -13.45 1.96
N ARG A 192 -3.14 -12.84 3.12
CA ARG A 192 -4.07 -11.72 3.26
C ARG A 192 -3.57 -10.47 2.54
N ALA A 193 -2.26 -10.22 2.58
CA ALA A 193 -1.65 -9.07 1.92
C ALA A 193 -1.72 -9.20 0.40
N ILE A 194 -1.37 -10.38 -0.13
CA ILE A 194 -1.47 -10.65 -1.58
C ILE A 194 -2.92 -10.58 -2.06
N THR A 195 -3.85 -11.17 -1.30
CA THR A 195 -5.28 -11.12 -1.65
C THR A 195 -5.81 -9.68 -1.65
N ALA A 196 -5.42 -8.86 -0.68
CA ALA A 196 -5.82 -7.45 -0.62
C ALA A 196 -5.26 -6.66 -1.81
N LEU A 197 -3.98 -6.86 -2.15
CA LEU A 197 -3.36 -6.24 -3.32
C LEU A 197 -4.06 -6.66 -4.61
N SER A 198 -4.28 -7.96 -4.80
CA SER A 198 -4.97 -8.49 -5.99
C SER A 198 -6.34 -7.86 -6.19
N LYS A 199 -7.16 -7.77 -5.12
CA LYS A 199 -8.48 -7.13 -5.17
C LYS A 199 -8.40 -5.63 -5.43
N GLY A 200 -7.51 -4.92 -4.73
CA GLY A 200 -7.37 -3.47 -4.89
C GLY A 200 -6.88 -3.07 -6.28
N LEU A 201 -5.92 -3.82 -6.84
CA LEU A 201 -5.41 -3.59 -8.18
C LEU A 201 -6.49 -3.85 -9.24
N HIS A 202 -7.27 -4.93 -9.10
CA HIS A 202 -8.41 -5.17 -9.99
C HIS A 202 -9.44 -4.04 -9.94
N GLN A 203 -9.80 -3.58 -8.74
CA GLN A 203 -10.75 -2.48 -8.54
C GLN A 203 -10.27 -1.16 -9.15
N ALA A 204 -8.97 -0.86 -9.06
CA ALA A 204 -8.40 0.34 -9.67
C ALA A 204 -8.49 0.30 -11.20
N GLY A 205 -8.36 -0.89 -11.79
CA GLY A 205 -8.35 -1.11 -13.23
C GLY A 205 -7.08 -0.55 -13.89
N GLY A 206 -6.72 -1.10 -15.05
CA GLY A 206 -5.55 -0.65 -15.84
C GLY A 206 -4.18 -0.79 -15.16
N THR A 207 -4.13 -1.33 -13.94
CA THR A 207 -2.92 -1.65 -13.19
C THR A 207 -2.66 -3.15 -13.21
N TRP A 208 -1.44 -3.54 -12.90
CA TRP A 208 -1.03 -4.94 -12.81
C TRP A 208 -0.47 -5.29 -11.43
N MET A 209 -0.46 -6.59 -11.15
CA MET A 209 0.22 -7.21 -10.03
C MET A 209 1.39 -8.03 -10.53
N ASN A 210 2.56 -7.90 -9.91
CA ASN A 210 3.71 -8.75 -10.23
C ASN A 210 3.98 -9.74 -9.09
N THR A 211 3.97 -11.04 -9.44
CA THR A 211 4.04 -12.16 -8.47
C THR A 211 5.35 -12.22 -7.70
N GLY A 212 6.39 -11.58 -8.21
CA GLY A 212 7.76 -11.79 -7.73
C GLY A 212 8.27 -13.23 -7.94
N GLU A 213 9.43 -13.51 -7.35
CA GLU A 213 10.19 -14.73 -7.57
C GLU A 213 9.57 -15.98 -6.93
N GLY A 214 8.52 -15.84 -6.12
CA GLY A 214 7.94 -16.93 -5.33
C GLY A 214 7.02 -17.86 -6.12
N GLY A 215 6.75 -17.54 -7.40
CA GLY A 215 5.75 -18.20 -8.22
C GLY A 215 4.34 -17.62 -8.05
N LEU A 216 3.44 -18.03 -8.94
CA LEU A 216 2.03 -17.66 -8.92
C LEU A 216 1.27 -18.49 -7.88
N SER A 217 0.69 -17.83 -6.88
CA SER A 217 -0.23 -18.43 -5.91
C SER A 217 -1.70 -18.13 -6.23
N GLU A 218 -2.62 -18.92 -5.68
CA GLU A 218 -4.07 -18.67 -5.83
C GLU A 218 -4.50 -17.28 -5.32
N TYR A 219 -3.82 -16.74 -4.30
CA TYR A 219 -4.12 -15.42 -3.75
C TYR A 219 -3.89 -14.28 -4.75
N HIS A 220 -2.97 -14.44 -5.71
CA HIS A 220 -2.78 -13.47 -6.79
C HIS A 220 -3.99 -13.43 -7.72
N LEU A 221 -4.68 -14.56 -7.89
CA LEU A 221 -5.81 -14.69 -8.81
C LEU A 221 -7.14 -14.23 -8.19
N LYS A 222 -7.27 -14.25 -6.85
CA LYS A 222 -8.52 -13.95 -6.11
C LYS A 222 -9.19 -12.61 -6.46
N GLY A 223 -8.43 -11.61 -6.89
CA GLY A 223 -8.95 -10.30 -7.22
C GLY A 223 -9.34 -10.11 -8.69
N GLY A 224 -8.81 -10.91 -9.62
CA GLY A 224 -9.04 -10.68 -11.05
C GLY A 224 -8.10 -9.64 -11.69
N ALA A 225 -7.02 -9.22 -11.03
CA ALA A 225 -6.07 -8.24 -11.58
C ALA A 225 -5.30 -8.82 -12.77
N ASP A 226 -4.79 -7.94 -13.63
CA ASP A 226 -3.78 -8.29 -14.64
C ASP A 226 -2.47 -8.68 -13.93
N ILE A 227 -1.87 -9.79 -14.33
CA ILE A 227 -0.72 -10.38 -13.65
C ILE A 227 0.50 -10.40 -14.57
N ILE A 228 1.64 -9.98 -14.01
CA ILE A 228 2.97 -10.22 -14.56
C ILE A 228 3.64 -11.30 -13.71
N CYS A 229 3.96 -12.44 -14.32
CA CYS A 229 4.66 -13.53 -13.65
C CYS A 229 6.17 -13.34 -13.77
N GLN A 230 6.86 -13.17 -12.65
CA GLN A 230 8.31 -12.98 -12.66
C GLN A 230 9.04 -14.33 -12.67
N ILE A 231 10.05 -14.45 -13.53
CA ILE A 231 10.94 -15.61 -13.66
C ILE A 231 12.37 -15.15 -13.35
N ARG A 232 13.08 -15.94 -12.54
CA ARG A 232 14.50 -15.73 -12.17
C ARG A 232 15.25 -17.07 -12.29
N PRO A 233 16.60 -17.13 -12.21
CA PRO A 233 17.38 -18.36 -12.11
C PRO A 233 16.81 -19.51 -11.25
N GLY A 234 16.10 -19.23 -10.15
CA GLY A 234 15.46 -20.28 -9.34
C GLY A 234 14.27 -20.98 -10.03
N LEU A 235 13.75 -20.40 -11.11
CA LEU A 235 12.66 -20.88 -11.98
C LEU A 235 11.39 -21.30 -11.21
N PHE A 236 11.18 -20.76 -10.01
CA PHE A 236 10.06 -21.14 -9.17
C PHE A 236 8.72 -20.91 -9.88
N GLY A 237 7.89 -21.95 -9.84
CA GLY A 237 6.62 -21.99 -10.56
C GLY A 237 6.72 -22.29 -12.07
N VAL A 238 7.90 -22.32 -12.69
CA VAL A 238 8.08 -22.76 -14.08
C VAL A 238 9.20 -23.80 -14.20
N ARG A 239 9.51 -24.47 -13.09
CA ARG A 239 10.53 -25.50 -12.99
C ARG A 239 9.94 -26.89 -12.77
N LYS A 240 10.71 -27.89 -13.13
CA LYS A 240 10.56 -29.27 -12.65
C LYS A 240 11.17 -29.39 -11.24
N ARG A 241 10.88 -30.50 -10.55
CA ARG A 241 11.48 -30.80 -9.23
C ARG A 241 13.02 -30.81 -9.29
N ASN A 242 13.59 -31.34 -10.36
CA ASN A 242 15.05 -31.37 -10.58
C ASN A 242 15.72 -30.00 -10.80
N GLY A 243 14.95 -28.90 -10.88
CA GLY A 243 15.50 -27.54 -11.04
C GLY A 243 15.55 -27.02 -12.47
N GLU A 244 15.28 -27.86 -13.47
CA GLU A 244 15.24 -27.43 -14.86
C GLU A 244 13.94 -26.70 -15.19
N PHE A 245 13.96 -25.91 -16.25
CA PHE A 245 12.76 -25.28 -16.80
C PHE A 245 11.74 -26.33 -17.29
N SER A 246 10.47 -26.08 -17.00
CA SER A 246 9.34 -26.89 -17.46
C SER A 246 8.49 -26.10 -18.46
N TRP A 247 8.58 -26.47 -19.74
CA TRP A 247 7.71 -25.94 -20.80
C TRP A 247 6.23 -26.23 -20.54
N GLU A 248 5.93 -27.35 -19.88
CA GLU A 248 4.57 -27.72 -19.51
C GLU A 248 3.98 -26.73 -18.50
N GLU A 249 4.68 -26.48 -17.40
CA GLU A 249 4.24 -25.51 -16.38
C GLU A 249 4.16 -24.09 -16.94
N PHE A 250 5.13 -23.70 -17.77
CA PHE A 250 5.09 -22.40 -18.44
C PHE A 250 3.84 -22.26 -19.32
N LYS A 251 3.56 -23.25 -20.18
CA LYS A 251 2.36 -23.24 -21.06
C LYS A 251 1.06 -23.30 -20.27
N ARG A 252 1.04 -24.06 -19.16
CA ARG A 252 -0.13 -24.13 -18.27
C ARG A 252 -0.45 -22.75 -17.70
N LYS A 253 0.58 -22.03 -17.22
CA LYS A 253 0.43 -20.68 -16.67
C LYS A 253 0.11 -19.65 -17.75
N SER A 254 0.75 -19.70 -18.91
CA SER A 254 0.50 -18.76 -20.01
C SER A 254 -0.93 -18.82 -20.55
N ARG A 255 -1.67 -19.91 -20.28
CA ARG A 255 -3.09 -20.06 -20.64
C ARG A 255 -4.05 -19.45 -19.63
N ILE A 256 -3.58 -18.99 -18.48
CA ILE A 256 -4.40 -18.31 -17.48
C ILE A 256 -4.67 -16.88 -17.98
N ASP A 257 -5.94 -16.55 -18.18
CA ASP A 257 -6.34 -15.27 -18.80
C ASP A 257 -5.85 -14.02 -18.05
N GLN A 258 -5.67 -14.11 -16.73
CA GLN A 258 -5.13 -13.01 -15.92
C GLN A 258 -3.64 -12.77 -16.15
N ILE A 259 -2.86 -13.78 -16.58
CA ILE A 259 -1.43 -13.60 -16.83
C ILE A 259 -1.25 -12.90 -18.18
N LYS A 260 -0.79 -11.66 -18.13
CA LYS A 260 -0.62 -10.80 -19.31
C LYS A 260 0.81 -10.77 -19.83
N ALA A 261 1.79 -11.00 -18.95
CA ALA A 261 3.19 -11.02 -19.33
C ALA A 261 4.03 -11.88 -18.37
N PHE A 262 5.22 -12.24 -18.83
CA PHE A 262 6.27 -12.81 -18.00
C PHE A 262 7.45 -11.83 -17.93
N GLU A 263 7.97 -11.58 -16.73
CA GLU A 263 9.10 -10.69 -16.51
C GLU A 263 10.35 -11.51 -16.18
N LEU A 264 11.41 -11.38 -16.98
CA LEU A 264 12.70 -11.99 -16.69
C LEU A 264 13.51 -11.06 -15.78
N LYS A 265 13.65 -11.44 -14.51
CA LYS A 265 14.37 -10.64 -13.53
C LYS A 265 15.87 -10.94 -13.56
N LEU A 266 16.63 -10.02 -14.12
CA LEU A 266 18.10 -10.12 -14.16
C LEU A 266 18.74 -9.71 -12.82
N ALA A 267 18.27 -8.62 -12.21
CA ALA A 267 18.82 -8.08 -10.97
C ALA A 267 17.75 -7.36 -10.13
N GLN A 268 18.10 -6.95 -8.91
CA GLN A 268 17.30 -6.06 -8.06
C GLN A 268 18.20 -5.02 -7.39
N GLY A 269 17.68 -3.79 -7.24
CA GLY A 269 18.43 -2.68 -6.63
C GLY A 269 18.79 -2.92 -5.16
N ALA A 270 17.97 -3.68 -4.42
CA ALA A 270 18.21 -3.93 -3.01
C ALA A 270 19.43 -4.83 -2.75
N LYS A 271 19.65 -5.84 -3.60
CA LYS A 271 20.73 -6.83 -3.46
C LYS A 271 21.08 -7.38 -4.84
N THR A 272 22.35 -7.33 -5.21
CA THR A 272 22.84 -7.98 -6.45
C THR A 272 22.70 -9.51 -6.40
N ARG A 273 22.77 -10.10 -5.20
CA ARG A 273 22.52 -11.54 -4.99
C ARG A 273 21.03 -11.91 -5.11
N GLY A 274 20.78 -13.20 -5.39
CA GLY A 274 19.45 -13.81 -5.49
C GLY A 274 18.52 -13.51 -4.29
N GLY A 275 17.20 -13.60 -4.48
CA GLY A 275 16.26 -13.64 -3.38
C GLY A 275 16.53 -14.84 -2.48
N HIS A 276 16.40 -14.67 -1.17
CA HIS A 276 16.53 -15.75 -0.19
C HIS A 276 15.22 -15.84 0.60
N VAL A 277 14.75 -17.05 0.81
CA VAL A 277 13.62 -17.34 1.69
C VAL A 277 14.12 -18.39 2.69
N ASP A 278 13.80 -18.17 3.95
CA ASP A 278 14.14 -19.09 5.03
C ASP A 278 13.41 -20.43 4.85
N GLY A 279 14.09 -21.55 5.12
CA GLY A 279 13.52 -22.89 4.98
C GLY A 279 12.25 -23.06 5.81
N ALA A 280 12.23 -22.51 7.02
CA ALA A 280 11.06 -22.50 7.91
C ALA A 280 9.83 -21.75 7.34
N LYS A 281 10.00 -20.95 6.28
CA LYS A 281 8.91 -20.27 5.56
C LYS A 281 8.45 -21.02 4.31
N VAL A 282 9.08 -22.13 3.98
CA VAL A 282 8.69 -23.03 2.88
C VAL A 282 7.67 -24.03 3.42
N SER A 283 6.46 -23.54 3.70
CA SER A 283 5.32 -24.40 4.01
C SER A 283 5.01 -25.33 2.84
N GLU A 284 4.21 -26.38 3.07
CA GLU A 284 3.76 -27.29 2.00
C GLU A 284 3.16 -26.54 0.80
N GLU A 285 2.36 -25.50 1.07
CA GLU A 285 1.77 -24.66 0.03
C GLU A 285 2.84 -23.89 -0.77
N VAL A 286 3.83 -23.31 -0.08
CA VAL A 286 4.93 -22.60 -0.75
C VAL A 286 5.79 -23.59 -1.55
N ALA A 287 6.00 -24.79 -1.02
CA ALA A 287 6.74 -25.87 -1.64
C ALA A 287 6.07 -26.31 -2.95
N ASP A 288 4.75 -26.54 -2.92
CA ASP A 288 3.95 -26.91 -4.09
C ASP A 288 3.98 -25.82 -5.18
N ILE A 289 3.72 -24.57 -4.82
CA ILE A 289 3.75 -23.43 -5.75
C ILE A 289 5.12 -23.30 -6.44
N ARG A 290 6.19 -23.57 -5.70
CA ARG A 290 7.58 -23.43 -6.18
C ARG A 290 8.13 -24.71 -6.82
N ASN A 291 7.41 -25.83 -6.69
CA ASN A 291 7.85 -27.18 -7.07
C ASN A 291 9.20 -27.55 -6.42
N VAL A 292 9.28 -27.38 -5.10
CA VAL A 292 10.42 -27.74 -4.24
C VAL A 292 9.95 -28.62 -3.07
N GLU A 293 10.88 -29.18 -2.32
CA GLU A 293 10.56 -29.92 -1.08
C GLU A 293 10.22 -28.93 0.06
N PRO A 294 9.27 -29.29 0.94
CA PRO A 294 8.98 -28.51 2.15
C PRO A 294 10.18 -28.48 3.10
N GLY A 295 10.31 -27.36 3.83
CA GLY A 295 11.46 -27.08 4.71
C GLY A 295 11.16 -27.17 6.19
#